data_AF-A0A8J2EPH3-F1
#
_entry.id   AF-A0A8J2EPH3-F1
#
_cell.length_a   1.000
_cell.length_b   1.000
_cell.length_c   1.000
_cell.angle_alpha   90.00
_cell.angle_beta   90.00
_cell.angle_gamma   90.00
#
_symmetry.space_group_name_H-M   'P 1'
#
loop_
_entity.id
_entity.type
_entity.pdbx_description
1 polymer ?
#
loop_
_entity_poly.entity_id
_entity_poly.type
_entity_poly.pdbx_seq_one_letter_code
_entity_poly.pdbx_strand_id
1 'polypeptide(L)'
;MSPVTGDRCEDENEVVIILTRETGSNAKLQDAVLEGIHRRDAELGQKIAVRFLEAPAVCFRPLPIERKLLEEADGERCFSWVCLTSPEAARQFCRALTADPGLFLASLLGGTTGRASGDETATAKHVEAARIACVGEATAEALQVAVETIFSSAAGNEAGSTNSAPATPAQRQEKVEKQLQKVKQWVETHSADCFIPPTANAKALGKTLPIRGQKEPVDGEGSAHFPKNVNRVLLPCSSEQRPDLAQGLTSRGFAVVSLATYATGAVESPPSELVESGCLYTGPTHTVVPKSTRPTCLWTFASPSAAQACSRWCEQGTDLQTGSVQAAACIGETTAEACRRFFPHAEVFCPDDSPGVGPWAETILAWLATNRSTSVHGFLASLLLAECNRPRQCCNARAEPQREEVDETSGRNERKIGDKGNTTGTGV
;
A
#
# COMPACT_ATOMS: atom_id res chain seq x y z
N MET A 1 -27.43 20.91 -43.18
CA MET A 1 -26.70 20.84 -41.90
C MET A 1 -26.22 19.42 -41.76
N SER A 2 -24.97 19.17 -42.18
CA SER A 2 -24.32 17.87 -42.06
C SER A 2 -23.90 17.65 -40.61
N PRO A 3 -23.99 16.41 -40.07
CA PRO A 3 -23.41 16.14 -38.78
C PRO A 3 -21.89 16.17 -38.91
N VAL A 4 -21.24 16.92 -38.03
CA VAL A 4 -19.80 16.90 -37.82
C VAL A 4 -19.46 15.51 -37.28
N THR A 5 -19.05 14.60 -38.15
CA THR A 5 -18.31 13.39 -37.76
C THR A 5 -16.95 13.85 -37.29
N GLY A 6 -16.86 14.06 -35.97
CA GLY A 6 -15.60 14.29 -35.29
C GLY A 6 -14.67 13.12 -35.56
N ASP A 7 -13.57 13.44 -36.20
CA ASP A 7 -12.39 12.63 -36.44
C ASP A 7 -11.86 12.08 -35.10
N ARG A 8 -12.34 10.90 -34.70
CA ARG A 8 -11.57 10.02 -33.82
C ARG A 8 -11.00 8.93 -34.70
N CYS A 9 -9.83 9.18 -35.25
CA CYS A 9 -8.90 8.09 -35.52
C CYS A 9 -8.52 7.51 -34.15
N GLU A 10 -9.36 6.65 -33.59
CA GLU A 10 -8.96 5.79 -32.47
C GLU A 10 -7.92 4.85 -33.06
N ASP A 11 -6.66 5.02 -32.68
CA ASP A 11 -5.61 4.07 -33.02
C ASP A 11 -6.08 2.71 -32.49
N GLU A 12 -6.47 1.79 -33.38
CA GLU A 12 -6.99 0.44 -33.06
C GLU A 12 -6.00 -0.45 -32.27
N ASN A 13 -4.89 0.13 -31.80
CA ASN A 13 -3.79 -0.50 -31.10
C ASN A 13 -3.46 0.14 -29.73
N GLU A 14 -4.28 1.08 -29.22
CA GLU A 14 -4.07 1.66 -27.90
C GLU A 14 -4.44 0.65 -26.78
N VAL A 15 -3.51 0.45 -25.85
CA VAL A 15 -3.74 -0.31 -24.61
C VAL A 15 -4.06 0.65 -23.48
N VAL A 16 -5.11 0.34 -22.71
CA VAL A 16 -5.44 1.08 -21.49
C VAL A 16 -4.92 0.35 -20.25
N ILE A 17 -4.02 0.99 -19.50
CA ILE A 17 -3.55 0.49 -18.21
C ILE A 17 -4.34 1.16 -17.08
N ILE A 18 -5.10 0.35 -16.35
CA ILE A 18 -5.97 0.79 -15.28
C ILE A 18 -5.22 0.72 -13.94
N LEU A 19 -5.09 1.85 -13.27
CA LEU A 19 -4.30 2.00 -12.05
C LEU A 19 -5.20 2.04 -10.82
N THR A 20 -5.24 0.94 -10.06
CA THR A 20 -6.23 0.78 -8.97
C THR A 20 -5.77 1.23 -7.58
N ARG A 21 -4.54 1.72 -7.46
CA ARG A 21 -4.02 2.21 -6.17
C ARG A 21 -4.73 3.48 -5.75
N GLU A 22 -4.59 3.79 -4.46
CA GLU A 22 -4.95 5.07 -3.88
C GLU A 22 -4.50 6.27 -4.74
N THR A 23 -5.32 7.32 -4.75
CA THR A 23 -5.06 8.55 -5.51
C THR A 23 -3.67 9.10 -5.23
N GLY A 24 -2.95 9.45 -6.30
CA GLY A 24 -1.64 10.08 -6.22
C GLY A 24 -0.49 9.14 -5.85
N SER A 25 -0.71 7.81 -5.82
CA SER A 25 0.36 6.85 -5.51
C SER A 25 0.87 6.07 -6.71
N ASN A 26 0.37 6.36 -7.91
CA ASN A 26 0.71 5.64 -9.13
C ASN A 26 1.90 6.22 -9.92
N ALA A 27 2.36 7.43 -9.62
CA ALA A 27 3.39 8.12 -10.41
C ALA A 27 4.65 7.26 -10.63
N LYS A 28 5.22 6.68 -9.58
CA LYS A 28 6.41 5.80 -9.69
C LYS A 28 6.19 4.58 -10.60
N LEU A 29 4.97 4.04 -10.67
CA LEU A 29 4.66 2.93 -11.56
C LEU A 29 4.51 3.41 -13.00
N GLN A 30 3.84 4.54 -13.22
CA GLN A 30 3.70 5.15 -14.54
C GLN A 30 5.07 5.49 -15.14
N ASP A 31 5.94 6.13 -14.36
CA ASP A 31 7.31 6.49 -14.77
C ASP A 31 8.11 5.24 -15.16
N ALA A 32 8.08 4.20 -14.32
CA ALA A 32 8.79 2.94 -14.59
C ALA A 32 8.30 2.23 -15.86
N VAL A 33 6.98 2.23 -16.10
CA VAL A 33 6.40 1.64 -17.32
C VAL A 33 6.75 2.49 -18.55
N LEU A 34 6.65 3.82 -18.48
CA LEU A 34 7.00 4.72 -19.58
C LEU A 34 8.49 4.63 -19.94
N GLU A 35 9.37 4.60 -18.94
CA GLU A 35 10.80 4.41 -19.15
C GLU A 35 11.09 3.07 -19.83
N GLY A 36 10.43 1.99 -19.37
CA GLY A 36 10.55 0.67 -19.97
C GLY A 36 10.04 0.61 -21.42
N ILE A 37 8.95 1.32 -21.74
CA ILE A 37 8.46 1.47 -23.11
C ILE A 37 9.48 2.21 -23.96
N HIS A 38 9.98 3.36 -23.51
CA HIS A 38 10.99 4.13 -24.26
C HIS A 38 12.27 3.32 -24.54
N ARG A 39 12.72 2.55 -23.55
CA ARG A 39 13.89 1.66 -23.71
C ARG A 39 13.64 0.62 -24.79
N ARG A 40 12.48 -0.05 -24.76
CA ARG A 40 12.10 -1.05 -25.77
C ARG A 40 11.84 -0.44 -27.14
N ASP A 41 11.28 0.76 -27.22
CA ASP A 41 11.09 1.48 -28.48
C ASP A 41 12.44 1.80 -29.13
N ALA A 42 13.44 2.20 -28.35
CA ALA A 42 14.79 2.46 -28.84
C ALA A 42 15.52 1.19 -29.28
N GLU A 43 15.37 0.09 -28.55
CA GLU A 43 16.06 -1.18 -28.81
C GLU A 43 15.42 -2.01 -29.93
N LEU A 44 14.09 -2.01 -30.01
CA LEU A 44 13.32 -2.92 -30.85
C LEU A 44 12.51 -2.20 -31.95
N GLY A 45 12.48 -0.86 -31.96
CA GLY A 45 11.69 -0.08 -32.93
C GLY A 45 10.18 -0.25 -32.77
N GLN A 46 9.74 -0.58 -31.55
CA GLN A 46 8.48 -1.25 -31.29
C GLN A 46 7.41 -0.36 -30.64
N LYS A 47 6.97 0.72 -31.30
CA LYS A 47 6.00 1.68 -30.71
C LYS A 47 4.73 1.01 -30.17
N ILE A 48 4.49 1.14 -28.87
CA ILE A 48 3.25 0.73 -28.20
C ILE A 48 2.53 1.99 -27.70
N ALA A 49 1.29 2.20 -28.15
CA ALA A 49 0.44 3.26 -27.62
C ALA A 49 -0.18 2.79 -26.29
N VAL A 50 0.13 3.50 -25.21
CA VAL A 50 -0.38 3.20 -23.87
C VAL A 50 -1.04 4.43 -23.28
N ARG A 51 -2.27 4.25 -22.81
CA ARG A 51 -2.98 5.22 -22.00
C ARG A 51 -3.12 4.73 -20.58
N PHE A 52 -2.77 5.57 -19.62
CA PHE A 52 -3.04 5.31 -18.21
C PHE A 52 -4.41 5.87 -17.83
N LEU A 53 -5.17 5.10 -17.05
CA LEU A 53 -6.44 5.52 -16.48
C LEU A 53 -6.41 5.24 -14.97
N GLU A 54 -6.46 6.31 -14.17
CA GLU A 54 -6.50 6.15 -12.71
C GLU A 54 -7.91 5.75 -12.27
N ALA A 55 -8.00 4.61 -11.59
CA ALA A 55 -9.23 4.13 -10.99
C ALA A 55 -9.01 3.70 -9.54
N PRO A 56 -8.79 4.65 -8.61
CA PRO A 56 -8.51 4.33 -7.22
C PRO A 56 -9.60 3.46 -6.62
N ALA A 57 -9.26 2.21 -6.31
CA ALA A 57 -10.19 1.22 -5.75
C ALA A 57 -10.19 1.24 -4.21
N VAL A 58 -9.21 1.93 -3.64
CA VAL A 58 -8.98 2.07 -2.20
C VAL A 58 -8.88 3.55 -1.86
N CYS A 59 -9.53 3.95 -0.77
CA CYS A 59 -9.46 5.31 -0.23
C CYS A 59 -9.07 5.30 1.25
N PHE A 60 -8.57 6.43 1.72
CA PHE A 60 -8.31 6.65 3.13
C PHE A 60 -9.33 7.63 3.69
N ARG A 61 -9.94 7.26 4.81
CA ARG A 61 -10.88 8.12 5.54
C ARG A 61 -10.22 8.56 6.84
N PRO A 62 -10.06 9.88 7.09
CA PRO A 62 -9.58 10.36 8.38
C PRO A 62 -10.55 9.93 9.48
N LEU A 63 -10.00 9.62 10.65
CA LEU A 63 -10.79 9.35 11.85
C LEU A 63 -10.67 10.53 12.82
N PRO A 64 -11.74 10.84 13.59
CA PRO A 64 -11.66 11.83 14.65
C PRO A 64 -10.76 11.30 15.78
N ILE A 65 -9.74 12.07 16.12
CA ILE A 65 -8.66 11.67 17.04
C ILE A 65 -8.45 12.66 18.19
N GLU A 66 -9.15 13.78 18.18
CA GLU A 66 -9.01 14.89 19.12
C GLU A 66 -9.28 14.42 20.56
N ARG A 67 -10.35 13.63 20.75
CA ARG A 67 -10.68 13.08 22.07
C ARG A 67 -9.60 12.12 22.59
N LYS A 68 -9.10 11.22 21.74
CA LYS A 68 -8.07 10.26 22.13
C LYS A 68 -6.73 10.94 22.42
N LEU A 69 -6.35 11.91 21.60
CA LEU A 69 -5.16 12.73 21.87
C LEU A 69 -5.31 13.49 23.18
N LEU A 70 -6.48 14.04 23.47
CA LEU A 70 -6.75 14.74 24.74
C LEU A 70 -6.71 13.81 25.96
N GLU A 71 -7.22 12.59 25.84
CA GLU A 71 -7.12 11.56 26.89
C GLU A 71 -5.67 11.15 27.15
N GLU A 72 -4.83 11.14 26.11
CA GLU A 72 -3.42 10.73 26.20
C GLU A 72 -2.48 11.89 26.56
N ALA A 73 -2.92 13.14 26.33
CA ALA A 73 -2.26 14.40 26.66
C ALA A 73 -2.40 14.73 28.16
N ASP A 74 -1.88 13.84 29.00
CA ASP A 74 -1.65 14.13 30.40
C ASP A 74 -0.38 14.99 30.50
N GLY A 75 -0.46 16.19 31.11
CA GLY A 75 0.60 17.20 31.13
C GLY A 75 1.92 16.75 31.78
N GLU A 76 1.94 15.58 32.41
CA GLU A 76 3.14 14.95 32.95
C GLU A 76 3.79 13.91 32.02
N ARG A 77 3.17 13.53 30.89
CA ARG A 77 3.57 12.37 30.06
C ARG A 77 3.74 12.71 28.59
N CYS A 78 4.91 13.23 28.23
CA CYS A 78 5.23 13.55 26.84
C CYS A 78 5.69 12.31 26.06
N PHE A 79 5.49 12.31 24.75
CA PHE A 79 6.03 11.26 23.89
C PHE A 79 7.51 11.48 23.61
N SER A 80 8.29 10.41 23.66
CA SER A 80 9.70 10.42 23.27
C SER A 80 9.86 10.23 21.76
N TRP A 81 8.90 9.52 21.14
CA TRP A 81 8.87 9.21 19.71
C TRP A 81 7.47 9.31 19.12
N VAL A 82 7.40 9.71 17.85
CA VAL A 82 6.27 9.50 16.94
C VAL A 82 6.72 8.54 15.84
N CYS A 83 6.08 7.38 15.73
CA CYS A 83 6.41 6.38 14.72
C CYS A 83 5.40 6.39 13.58
N LEU A 84 5.85 6.72 12.37
CA LEU A 84 5.03 6.77 11.17
C LEU A 84 5.34 5.56 10.28
N THR A 85 4.31 4.75 10.00
CA THR A 85 4.49 3.45 9.32
C THR A 85 4.16 3.45 7.84
N SER A 86 3.60 4.54 7.33
CA SER A 86 3.22 4.68 5.93
C SER A 86 3.18 6.16 5.52
N PRO A 87 3.30 6.45 4.20
CA PRO A 87 3.06 7.79 3.67
C PRO A 87 1.73 8.39 4.11
N GLU A 88 0.69 7.55 4.22
CA GLU A 88 -0.62 8.01 4.64
C GLU A 88 -0.69 8.33 6.13
N ALA A 89 -0.05 7.53 6.99
CA ALA A 89 0.07 7.85 8.40
C ALA A 89 0.73 9.22 8.60
N ALA A 90 1.76 9.55 7.80
CA ALA A 90 2.41 10.86 7.83
C ALA A 90 1.46 11.99 7.41
N ARG A 91 0.75 11.84 6.28
CA ARG A 91 -0.23 12.84 5.82
C ARG A 91 -1.34 13.08 6.82
N GLN A 92 -1.93 12.01 7.36
CA GLN A 92 -3.03 12.10 8.32
C GLN A 92 -2.57 12.66 9.66
N PHE A 93 -1.33 12.34 10.07
CA PHE A 93 -0.70 12.98 11.22
C PHE A 93 -0.52 14.49 11.01
N CYS A 94 -0.07 14.95 9.84
CA CYS A 94 0.00 16.39 9.53
C CYS A 94 -1.38 17.07 9.48
N ARG A 95 -2.44 16.38 9.04
CA ARG A 95 -3.81 16.93 9.09
C ARG A 95 -4.31 17.06 10.53
N ALA A 96 -4.08 16.03 11.35
CA ALA A 96 -4.37 16.06 12.78
C ALA A 96 -3.73 17.28 13.47
N LEU A 97 -2.48 17.51 13.08
CA LEU A 97 -1.64 18.59 13.58
C LEU A 97 -2.20 19.98 13.31
N THR A 98 -2.71 20.18 12.10
CA THR A 98 -3.28 21.47 11.70
C THR A 98 -4.69 21.69 12.25
N ALA A 99 -5.42 20.62 12.57
CA ALA A 99 -6.78 20.72 13.09
C ALA A 99 -6.84 21.20 14.56
N ASP A 100 -5.87 20.82 15.40
CA ASP A 100 -5.72 21.35 16.76
C ASP A 100 -4.23 21.48 17.15
N PRO A 101 -3.56 22.55 16.70
CA PRO A 101 -2.14 22.72 16.97
C PRO A 101 -1.86 22.94 18.47
N GLY A 102 -2.82 23.46 19.23
CA GLY A 102 -2.69 23.68 20.68
C GLY A 102 -2.61 22.38 21.46
N LEU A 103 -3.50 21.44 21.19
CA LEU A 103 -3.52 20.11 21.80
C LEU A 103 -2.23 19.34 21.49
N PHE A 104 -1.72 19.48 20.26
CA PHE A 104 -0.50 18.80 19.87
C PHE A 104 0.74 19.35 20.56
N LEU A 105 0.90 20.67 20.62
CA LEU A 105 2.04 21.30 21.30
C LEU A 105 2.11 20.84 22.77
N ALA A 106 0.95 20.65 23.41
CA ALA A 106 0.90 20.10 24.75
C ALA A 106 1.37 18.64 24.81
N SER A 107 0.91 17.81 23.87
CA SER A 107 1.18 16.37 23.84
C SER A 107 2.62 16.00 23.46
N LEU A 108 3.23 16.72 22.51
CA LEU A 108 4.55 16.37 21.95
C LEU A 108 5.70 17.23 22.44
N LEU A 109 5.45 18.50 22.80
CA LEU A 109 6.50 19.42 23.25
C LEU A 109 6.50 19.62 24.76
N GLY A 110 5.59 18.96 25.48
CA GLY A 110 5.50 19.06 26.94
C GLY A 110 5.06 20.41 27.47
N GLY A 111 4.25 21.13 26.69
CA GLY A 111 3.55 22.31 27.19
C GLY A 111 2.39 21.88 28.09
N THR A 112 2.20 22.54 29.24
CA THR A 112 0.94 22.42 29.97
C THR A 112 -0.19 22.92 29.07
N THR A 113 -1.27 22.16 28.92
CA THR A 113 -2.49 22.65 28.29
C THR A 113 -2.96 23.85 29.12
N GLY A 114 -2.70 25.07 28.66
CA GLY A 114 -3.19 26.31 29.25
C GLY A 114 -4.69 26.45 29.08
N ARG A 115 -5.46 25.52 29.65
CA ARG A 115 -6.93 25.56 29.70
C ARG A 115 -7.47 25.92 31.08
N ALA A 116 -6.61 26.18 32.08
CA ALA A 116 -7.08 26.54 33.43
C ALA A 116 -6.22 27.55 34.23
N SER A 117 -5.11 28.07 33.73
CA SER A 117 -4.31 29.03 34.52
C SER A 117 -3.69 30.06 33.60
N GLY A 118 -4.08 31.33 33.77
CA GLY A 118 -3.53 32.49 33.07
C GLY A 118 -2.14 32.88 33.56
N ASP A 119 -1.26 31.89 33.73
CA ASP A 119 0.09 32.11 34.24
C ASP A 119 1.11 31.55 33.24
N GLU A 120 1.68 32.44 32.43
CA GLU A 120 2.73 32.17 31.43
C GLU A 120 4.08 31.81 32.08
N THR A 121 4.15 31.65 33.41
CA THR A 121 5.41 31.48 34.15
C THR A 121 5.69 30.06 34.64
N ALA A 122 4.94 29.05 34.19
CA ALA A 122 5.25 27.65 34.50
C ALA A 122 6.58 27.22 33.85
N THR A 123 7.65 27.36 34.63
CA THR A 123 9.02 26.92 34.39
C THR A 123 9.10 25.63 33.56
N ALA A 124 9.60 25.77 32.33
CA ALA A 124 9.93 24.68 31.43
C ALA A 124 11.01 23.79 32.04
N LYS A 125 10.60 22.77 32.81
CA LYS A 125 11.43 21.57 32.98
C LYS A 125 11.74 21.07 31.57
N HIS A 126 13.03 20.88 31.25
CA HIS A 126 13.49 20.37 29.97
C HIS A 126 12.82 19.03 29.65
N VAL A 127 11.67 19.07 28.97
CA VAL A 127 11.11 17.92 28.30
C VAL A 127 11.75 17.92 26.91
N GLU A 128 12.57 16.90 26.65
CA GLU A 128 13.13 16.70 25.32
C GLU A 128 11.96 16.44 24.35
N ALA A 129 11.84 17.28 23.31
CA ALA A 129 10.76 17.15 22.34
C ALA A 129 10.75 15.74 21.72
N ALA A 130 9.56 15.25 21.37
CA ALA A 130 9.41 14.00 20.65
C ALA A 130 10.27 13.99 19.38
N ARG A 131 10.85 12.83 19.02
CA ARG A 131 11.50 12.63 17.71
C ARG A 131 10.58 11.87 16.77
N ILE A 132 10.83 11.99 15.47
CA ILE A 132 10.08 11.26 14.46
C ILE A 132 10.89 10.05 14.00
N ALA A 133 10.21 8.91 13.87
CA ALA A 133 10.73 7.72 13.23
C ALA A 133 9.81 7.31 12.09
N CYS A 134 10.39 7.00 10.94
CA CYS A 134 9.67 6.59 9.73
C CYS A 134 10.09 5.16 9.37
N VAL A 135 9.14 4.33 8.95
CA VAL A 135 9.46 2.96 8.52
C VAL A 135 10.37 2.94 7.29
N GLY A 136 10.28 3.93 6.40
CA GLY A 136 11.14 4.02 5.22
C GLY A 136 11.14 5.42 4.61
N GLU A 137 12.02 5.64 3.64
CA GLU A 137 12.23 6.93 2.96
C GLU A 137 10.95 7.49 2.36
N ALA A 138 10.14 6.67 1.68
CA ALA A 138 8.86 7.12 1.13
C ALA A 138 7.90 7.71 2.19
N THR A 139 7.97 7.24 3.45
CA THR A 139 7.17 7.80 4.54
C THR A 139 7.74 9.12 5.02
N ALA A 140 9.07 9.26 5.06
CA ALA A 140 9.75 10.51 5.41
C ALA A 140 9.53 11.59 4.33
N GLU A 141 9.64 11.25 3.04
CA GLU A 141 9.32 12.13 1.91
C GLU A 141 7.87 12.61 2.00
N ALA A 142 6.92 11.70 2.24
CA ALA A 142 5.51 12.05 2.36
C ALA A 142 5.24 12.97 3.55
N LEU A 143 5.98 12.84 4.65
CA LEU A 143 5.92 13.76 5.77
C LEU A 143 6.36 15.17 5.37
N GLN A 144 7.49 15.30 4.67
CA GLN A 144 7.99 16.61 4.20
C GLN A 144 7.00 17.28 3.25
N VAL A 145 6.51 16.55 2.24
CA VAL A 145 5.50 17.04 1.29
C VAL A 145 4.20 17.44 2.00
N ALA A 146 3.78 16.65 3.00
CA ALA A 146 2.58 16.93 3.79
C ALA A 146 2.73 18.23 4.60
N VAL A 147 3.89 18.47 5.19
CA VAL A 147 4.19 19.73 5.90
C VAL A 147 4.06 20.92 4.96
N GLU A 148 4.67 20.87 3.78
CA GLU A 148 4.60 21.96 2.81
C GLU A 148 3.17 22.22 2.33
N THR A 149 2.45 21.16 1.97
CA THR A 149 1.13 21.28 1.34
C THR A 149 0.05 21.67 2.36
N ILE A 150 -0.01 20.97 3.49
CA ILE A 150 -1.12 21.10 4.45
C ILE A 150 -0.97 22.41 5.23
N PHE A 151 0.23 22.75 5.70
CA PHE A 151 0.42 23.97 6.49
C PHE A 151 0.27 25.23 5.64
N SER A 152 0.59 25.18 4.34
CA SER A 152 0.33 26.30 3.42
C SER A 152 -1.17 26.51 3.21
N SER A 153 -1.98 25.45 3.22
CA SER A 153 -3.44 25.55 3.08
C SER A 153 -4.17 25.94 4.37
N ALA A 154 -3.64 25.54 5.54
CA ALA A 154 -4.26 25.78 6.84
C ALA A 154 -4.22 27.27 7.27
N ALA A 155 -3.22 28.03 6.81
CA ALA A 155 -3.14 29.48 7.08
C ALA A 155 -4.28 30.29 6.42
N GLY A 156 -4.98 29.72 5.43
CA GLY A 156 -6.03 30.40 4.68
C GLY A 156 -7.47 30.08 5.09
N ASN A 157 -7.70 29.06 5.93
CA ASN A 157 -9.04 28.54 6.20
C ASN A 157 -9.27 28.33 7.71
N GLU A 158 -9.86 29.30 8.40
CA GLU A 158 -10.71 28.99 9.56
C GLU A 158 -11.94 29.92 9.62
N ALA A 159 -13.08 29.34 9.24
CA ALA A 159 -14.41 29.79 9.68
C ALA A 159 -15.08 28.60 10.37
N GLY A 160 -15.05 28.58 11.71
CA GLY A 160 -16.01 27.81 12.50
C GLY A 160 -15.42 26.76 13.44
N SER A 161 -15.13 27.17 14.67
CA SER A 161 -15.45 26.38 15.86
C SER A 161 -15.52 27.29 17.09
N THR A 162 -16.65 27.24 17.78
CA THR A 162 -17.02 28.10 18.91
C THR A 162 -16.79 27.39 20.24
N ASN A 163 -16.07 28.05 21.17
CA ASN A 163 -16.46 28.31 22.58
C ASN A 163 -15.24 28.51 23.51
N SER A 164 -14.99 29.78 23.89
CA SER A 164 -14.58 30.30 25.23
C SER A 164 -14.00 31.74 25.11
N ALA A 165 -14.37 32.67 26.01
CA ALA A 165 -14.00 34.12 26.05
C ALA A 165 -12.51 34.40 26.43
N PRO A 166 -11.97 35.65 26.45
CA PRO A 166 -12.44 36.97 26.00
C PRO A 166 -11.49 37.58 24.93
N ALA A 167 -10.95 36.77 24.03
CA ALA A 167 -10.06 37.27 22.98
C ALA A 167 -10.85 37.71 21.74
N THR A 168 -10.48 38.84 21.16
CA THR A 168 -11.04 39.28 19.87
C THR A 168 -10.77 38.20 18.81
N PRO A 169 -11.62 38.06 17.77
CA PRO A 169 -11.39 37.09 16.69
C PRO A 169 -9.96 37.19 16.10
N ALA A 170 -9.44 38.42 15.97
CA ALA A 170 -8.08 38.69 15.51
C ALA A 170 -7.00 38.10 16.46
N GLN A 171 -7.15 38.26 17.77
CA GLN A 171 -6.21 37.69 18.75
C GLN A 171 -6.24 36.16 18.78
N ARG A 172 -7.40 35.55 18.53
CA ARG A 172 -7.53 34.08 18.40
C ARG A 172 -6.83 33.58 17.15
N GLN A 173 -7.04 34.24 16.01
CA GLN A 173 -6.41 33.90 14.75
C GLN A 173 -4.88 34.03 14.84
N GLU A 174 -4.38 35.13 15.41
CA GLU A 174 -2.94 35.32 15.62
C GLU A 174 -2.33 34.25 16.54
N LYS A 175 -3.07 33.83 17.59
CA LYS A 175 -2.63 32.75 18.48
C LYS A 175 -2.55 31.41 17.74
N VAL A 176 -3.57 31.06 16.96
CA VAL A 176 -3.61 29.81 16.17
C VAL A 176 -2.49 29.80 15.13
N GLU A 177 -2.24 30.92 14.44
CA GLU A 177 -1.18 31.03 13.45
C GLU A 177 0.21 30.87 14.08
N LYS A 178 0.45 31.48 15.25
CA LYS A 178 1.68 31.26 16.03
C LYS A 178 1.84 29.80 16.46
N GLN A 179 0.75 29.12 16.83
CA GLN A 179 0.79 27.69 17.18
C GLN A 179 1.10 26.83 15.95
N LEU A 180 0.47 27.12 14.82
CA LEU A 180 0.69 26.43 13.55
C LEU A 180 2.14 26.57 13.07
N GLN A 181 2.73 27.77 13.18
CA GLN A 181 4.14 28.02 12.88
C GLN A 181 5.08 27.20 13.78
N LYS A 182 4.80 27.12 15.09
CA LYS A 182 5.60 26.30 16.02
C LYS A 182 5.54 24.82 15.67
N VAL A 183 4.34 24.31 15.34
CA VAL A 183 4.16 22.92 14.91
C VAL A 183 4.93 22.68 13.61
N LYS A 184 4.78 23.55 12.61
CA LYS A 184 5.49 23.45 11.33
C LYS A 184 7.00 23.35 11.52
N GLN A 185 7.57 24.29 12.27
CA GLN A 185 9.00 24.33 12.57
C GLN A 185 9.46 23.05 13.28
N TRP A 186 8.65 22.53 14.22
CA TRP A 186 8.98 21.27 14.89
C TRP A 186 9.00 20.09 13.90
N VAL A 187 7.99 19.95 13.03
CA VAL A 187 7.96 18.84 12.05
C VAL A 187 9.12 18.98 11.05
N GLU A 188 9.41 20.17 10.55
CA GLU A 188 10.54 20.41 9.64
C GLU A 188 11.87 19.99 10.27
N THR A 189 12.12 20.44 11.51
CA THR A 189 13.34 20.10 12.26
C THR A 189 13.47 18.59 12.47
N HIS A 190 12.38 17.90 12.85
CA HIS A 190 12.45 16.49 13.24
C HIS A 190 12.21 15.51 12.07
N SER A 191 11.72 15.99 10.94
CA SER A 191 11.58 15.19 9.71
C SER A 191 12.90 15.11 8.93
N ALA A 192 13.73 16.17 8.98
CA ALA A 192 15.08 16.15 8.43
C ALA A 192 15.99 15.13 9.14
N ASP A 193 15.86 15.03 10.47
CA ASP A 193 16.63 14.10 11.32
C ASP A 193 15.81 12.89 11.78
N CYS A 194 14.82 12.48 10.97
CA CYS A 194 13.96 11.36 11.34
C CYS A 194 14.75 10.03 11.34
N PHE A 195 14.44 9.17 12.31
CA PHE A 195 15.05 7.84 12.37
C PHE A 195 14.40 6.91 11.33
N ILE A 196 15.21 6.31 10.46
CA ILE A 196 14.78 5.29 9.51
C ILE A 196 15.51 3.98 9.84
N PRO A 197 14.80 2.85 10.02
CA PRO A 197 15.44 1.58 10.29
C PRO A 197 16.23 1.08 9.05
N PRO A 198 17.24 0.21 9.23
CA PRO A 198 18.04 -0.32 8.12
C PRO A 198 17.23 -1.10 7.07
N THR A 199 16.05 -1.60 7.43
CA THR A 199 15.14 -2.26 6.51
C THR A 199 13.78 -1.58 6.61
N ALA A 200 13.18 -1.26 5.46
CA ALA A 200 11.96 -0.48 5.39
C ALA A 200 10.69 -1.26 5.79
N ASN A 201 10.63 -1.75 7.04
CA ASN A 201 9.45 -2.43 7.57
C ASN A 201 9.25 -2.20 9.08
N ALA A 202 8.00 -2.38 9.51
CA ALA A 202 7.57 -2.24 10.90
C ALA A 202 8.35 -3.12 11.89
N LYS A 203 8.73 -4.34 11.50
CA LYS A 203 9.47 -5.26 12.37
C LYS A 203 10.90 -4.76 12.63
N ALA A 204 11.56 -4.21 11.62
CA ALA A 204 12.87 -3.61 11.74
C ALA A 204 12.80 -2.38 12.64
N LEU A 205 11.84 -1.47 12.40
CA LEU A 205 11.61 -0.31 13.27
C LEU A 205 11.41 -0.72 14.74
N GLY A 206 10.55 -1.70 15.00
CA GLY A 206 10.32 -2.21 16.35
C GLY A 206 11.60 -2.72 17.02
N LYS A 207 12.51 -3.34 16.26
CA LYS A 207 13.78 -3.88 16.78
C LYS A 207 14.89 -2.83 16.94
N THR A 208 14.91 -1.79 16.13
CA THR A 208 16.04 -0.86 16.05
C THR A 208 15.75 0.54 16.58
N LEU A 209 14.49 0.88 16.90
CA LEU A 209 14.16 2.19 17.46
C LEU A 209 15.02 2.48 18.71
N PRO A 210 15.75 3.61 18.78
CA PRO A 210 16.63 3.90 19.90
C PRO A 210 15.86 4.12 21.21
N ILE A 211 16.34 3.51 22.28
CA ILE A 211 15.84 3.74 23.65
C ILE A 211 16.50 5.03 24.16
N ARG A 212 15.71 6.04 24.53
CA ARG A 212 16.25 7.30 25.04
C ARG A 212 16.68 7.12 26.51
N GLY A 213 17.87 7.62 26.86
CA GLY A 213 18.37 7.60 28.24
C GLY A 213 19.13 6.33 28.68
N GLN A 214 19.40 5.38 27.79
CA GLN A 214 20.40 4.33 28.08
C GLN A 214 21.81 4.94 28.00
N LYS A 215 22.42 5.26 29.15
CA LYS A 215 23.88 5.11 29.28
C LYS A 215 24.17 3.61 29.25
N GLU A 216 25.22 3.20 28.55
CA GLU A 216 25.72 1.81 28.67
C GLU A 216 25.90 1.46 30.15
N PRO A 217 25.57 0.22 30.56
CA PRO A 217 25.76 -0.19 31.94
C PRO A 217 27.24 -0.10 32.25
N VAL A 218 27.61 0.86 33.10
CA VAL A 218 28.89 0.82 33.79
C VAL A 218 28.77 -0.31 34.80
N ASP A 219 29.66 -1.29 34.71
CA ASP A 219 29.62 -2.53 35.47
C ASP A 219 29.33 -2.30 36.96
N GLY A 220 28.25 -2.92 37.43
CA GLY A 220 27.97 -3.11 38.85
C GLY A 220 27.34 -1.91 39.57
N GLU A 221 26.02 -1.76 39.48
CA GLU A 221 25.14 -1.55 40.65
C GLU A 221 23.67 -1.61 40.24
N GLY A 222 22.84 -2.08 41.18
CA GLY A 222 21.53 -2.69 40.93
C GLY A 222 20.42 -1.77 40.40
N SER A 223 19.44 -2.46 39.78
CA SER A 223 18.07 -2.00 39.51
C SER A 223 17.93 -0.60 38.91
N ALA A 224 18.09 -0.51 37.58
CA ALA A 224 17.81 0.69 36.80
C ALA A 224 16.38 1.20 37.03
N HIS A 225 16.23 2.21 37.88
CA HIS A 225 15.04 3.06 37.92
C HIS A 225 15.06 3.93 36.67
N PHE A 226 14.43 3.45 35.59
CA PHE A 226 14.22 4.26 34.40
C PHE A 226 13.35 5.48 34.79
N PRO A 227 13.67 6.72 34.34
CA PRO A 227 12.77 7.84 34.50
C PRO A 227 11.40 7.45 33.94
N LYS A 228 10.32 7.70 34.68
CA LYS A 228 8.97 7.19 34.38
C LYS A 228 8.39 7.58 33.00
N ASN A 229 9.09 8.37 32.19
CA ASN A 229 8.61 8.97 30.94
C ASN A 229 9.58 8.88 29.73
N VAL A 230 10.71 8.16 29.79
CA VAL A 230 11.72 8.19 28.69
C VAL A 230 11.45 7.28 27.48
N ASN A 231 10.37 6.49 27.48
CA ASN A 231 10.12 5.51 26.41
C ASN A 231 8.65 5.46 25.96
N ARG A 232 7.94 6.59 25.93
CA ARG A 232 6.56 6.63 25.42
C ARG A 232 6.56 6.90 23.91
N VAL A 233 5.83 6.09 23.15
CA VAL A 233 5.75 6.16 21.68
C VAL A 233 4.32 6.44 21.26
N LEU A 234 4.12 7.49 20.48
CA LEU A 234 2.89 7.71 19.74
C LEU A 234 2.98 7.00 18.40
N LEU A 235 1.97 6.20 18.07
CA LEU A 235 1.90 5.44 16.83
C LEU A 235 0.63 5.80 16.06
N PRO A 236 0.66 6.86 15.22
CA PRO A 236 -0.41 7.15 14.27
C PRO A 236 -0.52 6.02 13.24
N CYS A 237 -1.70 5.41 13.12
CA CYS A 237 -1.87 4.23 12.29
C CYS A 237 -3.28 4.09 11.69
N SER A 238 -3.44 3.11 10.80
CA SER A 238 -4.76 2.66 10.37
C SER A 238 -5.52 2.02 11.53
N SER A 239 -6.85 2.08 11.51
CA SER A 239 -7.73 1.28 12.38
C SER A 239 -7.54 -0.23 12.21
N GLU A 240 -6.99 -0.68 11.09
CA GLU A 240 -6.72 -2.10 10.78
C GLU A 240 -5.25 -2.50 11.01
N GLN A 241 -4.51 -1.73 11.82
CA GLN A 241 -3.07 -1.94 12.00
C GLN A 241 -2.73 -3.37 12.47
N ARG A 242 -1.72 -3.98 11.85
CA ARG A 242 -1.11 -5.23 12.34
C ARG A 242 -0.35 -4.97 13.65
N PRO A 243 -0.51 -5.84 14.67
CA PRO A 243 0.02 -5.57 16.01
C PRO A 243 1.55 -5.66 16.12
N ASP A 244 2.23 -6.14 15.09
CA ASP A 244 3.66 -6.49 15.09
C ASP A 244 4.58 -5.36 15.57
N LEU A 245 4.33 -4.10 15.14
CA LEU A 245 5.15 -2.97 15.56
C LEU A 245 4.93 -2.63 17.04
N ALA A 246 3.66 -2.50 17.45
CA ALA A 246 3.31 -2.17 18.82
C ALA A 246 3.84 -3.23 19.78
N GLN A 247 3.65 -4.52 19.46
CA GLN A 247 4.20 -5.64 20.23
C GLN A 247 5.73 -5.62 20.27
N GLY A 248 6.39 -5.36 19.14
CA GLY A 248 7.85 -5.27 19.07
C GLY A 248 8.42 -4.15 19.94
N LEU A 249 7.78 -2.99 19.94
CA LEU A 249 8.14 -1.85 20.78
C LEU A 249 7.85 -2.13 22.26
N THR A 250 6.66 -2.63 22.60
CA THR A 250 6.32 -2.98 23.99
C THR A 250 7.27 -4.04 24.57
N SER A 251 7.66 -5.03 23.77
CA SER A 251 8.64 -6.06 24.19
C SER A 251 10.02 -5.48 24.52
N ARG A 252 10.35 -4.29 24.01
CA ARG A 252 11.59 -3.55 24.31
C ARG A 252 11.42 -2.51 25.42
N GLY A 253 10.28 -2.49 26.10
CA GLY A 253 10.01 -1.59 27.22
C GLY A 253 9.43 -0.23 26.84
N PHE A 254 8.99 -0.04 25.59
CA PHE A 254 8.27 1.17 25.20
C PHE A 254 6.80 1.13 25.67
N ALA A 255 6.32 2.25 26.21
CA ALA A 255 4.90 2.49 26.43
C ALA A 255 4.29 3.00 25.11
N VAL A 256 3.60 2.11 24.39
CA VAL A 256 3.05 2.41 23.06
C VAL A 256 1.61 2.90 23.16
N VAL A 257 1.33 4.03 22.52
CA VAL A 257 -0.01 4.58 22.34
C VAL A 257 -0.34 4.54 20.85
N SER A 258 -1.15 3.56 20.44
CA SER A 258 -1.64 3.49 19.06
C SER A 258 -2.82 4.41 18.86
N LEU A 259 -2.70 5.32 17.91
CA LEU A 259 -3.74 6.26 17.54
C LEU A 259 -4.23 5.94 16.13
N ALA A 260 -5.43 5.39 16.03
CA ALA A 260 -6.08 5.16 14.74
C ALA A 260 -6.45 6.52 14.10
N THR A 261 -5.62 7.02 13.20
CA THR A 261 -5.80 8.32 12.52
C THR A 261 -6.55 8.22 11.21
N TYR A 262 -6.63 7.03 10.63
CA TYR A 262 -7.38 6.79 9.41
C TYR A 262 -7.93 5.36 9.34
N ALA A 263 -8.89 5.16 8.45
CA ALA A 263 -9.36 3.86 8.03
C ALA A 263 -9.15 3.70 6.53
N THR A 264 -8.80 2.50 6.10
CA THR A 264 -8.77 2.15 4.69
C THR A 264 -10.18 1.69 4.29
N GLY A 265 -10.71 2.23 3.21
CA GLY A 265 -12.02 1.89 2.67
C GLY A 265 -11.92 1.42 1.23
N ALA A 266 -12.84 0.54 0.83
CA ALA A 266 -13.10 0.29 -0.58
C ALA A 266 -13.86 1.49 -1.16
N VAL A 267 -13.50 1.91 -2.37
CA VAL A 267 -14.29 2.90 -3.12
C VAL A 267 -15.54 2.19 -3.65
N GLU A 268 -16.72 2.69 -3.28
CA GLU A 268 -18.00 1.98 -3.50
C GLU A 268 -18.42 1.95 -4.97
N SER A 269 -18.14 3.03 -5.71
CA SER A 269 -18.53 3.19 -7.11
C SER A 269 -17.30 3.44 -7.99
N PRO A 270 -17.25 2.87 -9.20
CA PRO A 270 -16.17 3.14 -10.12
C PRO A 270 -16.16 4.61 -10.57
N PRO A 271 -14.99 5.18 -10.92
CA PRO A 271 -14.93 6.51 -11.52
C PRO A 271 -15.68 6.56 -12.85
N SER A 272 -16.35 7.67 -13.16
CA SER A 272 -17.09 7.84 -14.42
C SER A 272 -16.21 7.64 -15.65
N GLU A 273 -14.93 8.07 -15.60
CA GLU A 273 -13.99 7.91 -16.72
C GLU A 273 -13.74 6.42 -17.06
N LEU A 274 -13.75 5.54 -16.06
CA LEU A 274 -13.59 4.10 -16.26
C LEU A 274 -14.80 3.50 -17.01
N VAL A 275 -16.00 4.05 -16.79
CA VAL A 275 -17.23 3.65 -17.47
C VAL A 275 -17.31 4.27 -18.87
N GLU A 276 -17.02 5.56 -18.98
CA GLU A 276 -17.06 6.33 -20.24
C GLU A 276 -16.01 5.84 -21.25
N SER A 277 -14.87 5.35 -20.77
CA SER A 277 -13.83 4.73 -21.62
C SER A 277 -14.19 3.34 -22.12
N GLY A 278 -15.30 2.73 -21.66
CA GLY A 278 -15.65 1.34 -21.99
C GLY A 278 -14.75 0.29 -21.33
N CYS A 279 -13.87 0.69 -20.41
CA CYS A 279 -13.02 -0.22 -19.64
C CYS A 279 -13.80 -0.99 -18.56
N LEU A 280 -14.93 -0.42 -18.10
CA LEU A 280 -15.86 -1.06 -17.19
C LEU A 280 -17.30 -0.84 -17.67
N TYR A 281 -18.09 -1.90 -17.67
CA TYR A 281 -19.50 -1.85 -18.06
C TYR A 281 -20.38 -2.00 -16.82
N THR A 282 -21.13 -0.93 -16.49
CA THR A 282 -22.05 -0.88 -15.33
C THR A 282 -23.53 -0.83 -15.74
N GLY A 283 -23.84 -1.21 -16.98
CA GLY A 283 -25.19 -1.13 -17.55
C GLY A 283 -26.13 -2.28 -17.12
N PRO A 284 -27.46 -2.10 -17.30
CA PRO A 284 -28.45 -3.13 -17.02
C PRO A 284 -28.25 -4.40 -17.85
N THR A 285 -28.64 -5.53 -17.26
CA THR A 285 -28.29 -6.94 -17.48
C THR A 285 -28.45 -7.56 -18.89
N HIS A 286 -28.61 -6.79 -19.98
CA HIS A 286 -29.01 -7.37 -21.28
C HIS A 286 -28.28 -6.88 -22.53
N THR A 287 -27.40 -5.88 -22.45
CA THR A 287 -26.60 -5.47 -23.62
C THR A 287 -25.26 -6.21 -23.62
N VAL A 288 -25.21 -7.34 -24.33
CA VAL A 288 -23.96 -8.02 -24.65
C VAL A 288 -23.14 -7.10 -25.56
N VAL A 289 -22.12 -6.45 -24.99
CA VAL A 289 -21.16 -5.67 -25.76
C VAL A 289 -20.17 -6.65 -26.41
N PRO A 290 -20.06 -6.68 -27.75
CA PRO A 290 -19.12 -7.55 -28.45
C PRO A 290 -17.69 -7.36 -27.92
N LYS A 291 -16.94 -8.47 -27.78
CA LYS A 291 -15.51 -8.41 -27.39
C LYS A 291 -14.68 -7.52 -28.33
N SER A 292 -15.06 -7.44 -29.60
CA SER A 292 -14.39 -6.63 -30.63
C SER A 292 -14.55 -5.11 -30.45
N THR A 293 -15.42 -4.67 -29.53
CA THR A 293 -15.66 -3.24 -29.25
C THR A 293 -15.10 -2.78 -27.91
N ARG A 294 -14.39 -3.66 -27.19
CA ARG A 294 -13.79 -3.31 -25.89
C ARG A 294 -12.34 -2.86 -26.10
N PRO A 295 -11.89 -1.81 -25.40
CA PRO A 295 -10.47 -1.48 -25.38
C PRO A 295 -9.68 -2.65 -24.77
N THR A 296 -8.45 -2.82 -25.23
CA THR A 296 -7.54 -3.80 -24.61
C THR A 296 -7.07 -3.21 -23.28
N CYS A 297 -7.51 -3.80 -22.18
CA CYS A 297 -7.24 -3.27 -20.83
C CYS A 297 -6.35 -4.19 -20.00
N LEU A 298 -5.37 -3.61 -19.32
CA LEU A 298 -4.62 -4.27 -18.24
C LEU A 298 -4.95 -3.61 -16.90
N TRP A 299 -5.55 -4.37 -15.98
CA TRP A 299 -5.82 -3.89 -14.63
C TRP A 299 -4.60 -4.12 -13.74
N THR A 300 -4.20 -3.12 -12.97
CA THR A 300 -3.05 -3.23 -12.07
C THR A 300 -3.51 -3.22 -10.63
N PHE A 301 -3.09 -4.20 -9.81
CA PHE A 301 -3.50 -4.33 -8.40
C PHE A 301 -2.31 -4.35 -7.44
N ALA A 302 -2.31 -3.43 -6.47
CA ALA A 302 -1.30 -3.40 -5.40
C ALA A 302 -1.73 -4.13 -4.10
N SER A 303 -3.00 -4.52 -3.98
CA SER A 303 -3.49 -5.22 -2.78
C SER A 303 -4.73 -6.07 -3.06
N PRO A 304 -4.98 -7.11 -2.23
CA PRO A 304 -6.22 -7.88 -2.27
C PRO A 304 -7.49 -7.03 -2.11
N SER A 305 -7.43 -5.98 -1.27
CA SER A 305 -8.58 -5.10 -1.03
C SER A 305 -8.98 -4.29 -2.27
N ALA A 306 -8.00 -3.87 -3.08
CA ALA A 306 -8.28 -3.22 -4.36
C ALA A 306 -8.99 -4.17 -5.33
N ALA A 307 -8.52 -5.42 -5.43
CA ALA A 307 -9.16 -6.45 -6.25
C ALA A 307 -10.61 -6.72 -5.82
N GLN A 308 -10.86 -6.81 -4.51
CA GLN A 308 -12.20 -6.97 -3.97
C GLN A 308 -13.11 -5.78 -4.26
N ALA A 309 -12.60 -4.55 -4.17
CA ALA A 309 -13.38 -3.36 -4.48
C ALA A 309 -13.78 -3.34 -5.96
N CYS A 310 -12.84 -3.61 -6.87
CA CYS A 310 -13.12 -3.71 -8.30
C CYS A 310 -14.06 -4.89 -8.64
N SER A 311 -14.03 -6.00 -7.90
CA SER A 311 -14.98 -7.11 -8.12
C SER A 311 -16.41 -6.64 -7.87
N ARG A 312 -16.65 -5.82 -6.84
CA ARG A 312 -17.97 -5.24 -6.58
C ARG A 312 -18.42 -4.29 -7.69
N TRP A 313 -17.50 -3.52 -8.28
CA TRP A 313 -17.83 -2.69 -9.44
C TRP A 313 -18.26 -3.55 -10.64
N CYS A 314 -17.62 -4.71 -10.84
CA CYS A 314 -17.96 -5.65 -11.89
C CYS A 314 -19.26 -6.42 -11.60
N GLU A 315 -19.52 -6.80 -10.34
CA GLU A 315 -20.73 -7.52 -9.93
C GLU A 315 -22.01 -6.68 -10.12
N GLN A 316 -21.87 -5.35 -10.10
CA GLN A 316 -22.96 -4.42 -10.42
C GLN A 316 -23.34 -4.42 -11.92
N GLY A 317 -22.53 -5.04 -12.79
CA GLY A 317 -22.79 -5.21 -14.23
C GLY A 317 -22.66 -6.67 -14.66
N THR A 318 -23.78 -7.38 -14.86
CA THR A 318 -23.72 -8.81 -15.22
C THR A 318 -23.25 -9.03 -16.66
N ASP A 319 -22.06 -9.62 -16.81
CA ASP A 319 -21.89 -10.88 -17.54
C ASP A 319 -20.66 -11.62 -17.02
N LEU A 320 -20.93 -12.61 -16.15
CA LEU A 320 -19.94 -13.48 -15.54
C LEU A 320 -19.11 -14.27 -16.58
N GLN A 321 -19.56 -14.37 -17.84
CA GLN A 321 -18.86 -15.13 -18.86
C GLN A 321 -17.79 -14.35 -19.63
N THR A 322 -17.78 -13.01 -19.57
CA THR A 322 -16.79 -12.20 -20.32
C THR A 322 -15.92 -11.29 -19.47
N GLY A 323 -16.34 -10.91 -18.25
CA GLY A 323 -15.56 -10.14 -17.26
C GLY A 323 -15.06 -8.77 -17.75
N SER A 324 -15.26 -7.68 -16.99
CA SER A 324 -14.61 -6.40 -17.31
C SER A 324 -13.09 -6.43 -17.10
N VAL A 325 -12.61 -7.38 -16.29
CA VAL A 325 -11.18 -7.63 -16.07
C VAL A 325 -10.75 -8.82 -16.92
N GLN A 326 -10.04 -8.57 -18.02
CA GLN A 326 -9.50 -9.61 -18.91
C GLN A 326 -8.07 -10.00 -18.53
N ALA A 327 -7.27 -9.03 -18.08
CA ALA A 327 -5.90 -9.24 -17.62
C ALA A 327 -5.65 -8.41 -16.36
N ALA A 328 -4.89 -8.97 -15.43
CA ALA A 328 -4.54 -8.35 -14.15
C ALA A 328 -3.03 -8.49 -13.88
N ALA A 329 -2.32 -7.37 -13.77
CA ALA A 329 -0.94 -7.32 -13.28
C ALA A 329 -0.93 -6.98 -11.78
N CYS A 330 -0.54 -7.95 -10.96
CA CYS A 330 -0.53 -7.85 -9.51
C CYS A 330 0.89 -7.58 -8.99
N ILE A 331 1.01 -6.76 -7.95
CA ILE A 331 2.33 -6.42 -7.36
C ILE A 331 3.06 -7.64 -6.75
N GLY A 332 2.34 -8.72 -6.44
CA GLY A 332 2.89 -9.95 -5.87
C GLY A 332 1.84 -11.03 -5.64
N GLU A 333 2.29 -12.21 -5.20
CA GLU A 333 1.48 -13.45 -5.19
C GLU A 333 0.19 -13.34 -4.36
N THR A 334 0.22 -12.75 -3.17
CA THR A 334 -0.99 -12.60 -2.34
C THR A 334 -2.09 -11.79 -3.04
N THR A 335 -1.70 -10.78 -3.83
CA THR A 335 -2.66 -10.01 -4.62
C THR A 335 -3.11 -10.80 -5.85
N ALA A 336 -2.21 -11.57 -6.47
CA ALA A 336 -2.54 -12.46 -7.59
C ALA A 336 -3.55 -13.54 -7.19
N GLU A 337 -3.38 -14.19 -6.04
CA GLU A 337 -4.35 -15.15 -5.49
C GLU A 337 -5.74 -14.52 -5.30
N ALA A 338 -5.79 -13.30 -4.77
CA ALA A 338 -7.04 -12.56 -4.63
C ALA A 338 -7.67 -12.25 -6.01
N CYS A 339 -6.88 -11.81 -6.98
CA CYS A 339 -7.36 -11.57 -8.35
C CYS A 339 -7.87 -12.85 -9.02
N ARG A 340 -7.17 -13.98 -8.90
CA ARG A 340 -7.64 -15.28 -9.44
C ARG A 340 -8.96 -15.71 -8.80
N ARG A 341 -9.17 -15.38 -7.53
CA ARG A 341 -10.44 -15.64 -6.82
C ARG A 341 -11.58 -14.74 -7.29
N PHE A 342 -11.34 -13.44 -7.44
CA PHE A 342 -12.38 -12.46 -7.79
C PHE A 342 -12.65 -12.38 -9.31
N PHE A 343 -11.65 -12.71 -10.11
CA PHE A 343 -11.68 -12.63 -11.58
C PHE A 343 -11.20 -13.98 -12.17
N PRO A 344 -11.99 -15.06 -12.04
CA PRO A 344 -11.57 -16.42 -12.42
C PRO A 344 -11.31 -16.60 -13.93
N HIS A 345 -11.75 -15.64 -14.75
CA HIS A 345 -11.55 -15.63 -16.20
C HIS A 345 -10.44 -14.67 -16.66
N ALA A 346 -9.83 -13.92 -15.73
CA ALA A 346 -8.73 -13.02 -16.05
C ALA A 346 -7.40 -13.76 -16.13
N GLU A 347 -6.55 -13.36 -17.07
CA GLU A 347 -5.14 -13.73 -17.02
C GLU A 347 -4.45 -12.92 -15.92
N VAL A 348 -3.86 -13.61 -14.93
CA VAL A 348 -3.26 -12.96 -13.76
C VAL A 348 -1.75 -13.13 -13.79
N PHE A 349 -1.05 -12.00 -13.79
CA PHE A 349 0.40 -11.90 -13.83
C PHE A 349 0.91 -11.29 -12.53
N CYS A 350 2.04 -11.78 -12.02
CA CYS A 350 2.77 -11.17 -10.92
C CYS A 350 4.26 -11.50 -11.01
N PRO A 351 5.14 -10.72 -10.35
CA PRO A 351 6.56 -11.05 -10.26
C PRO A 351 6.80 -12.34 -9.47
N ASP A 352 7.73 -13.18 -9.94
CA ASP A 352 8.07 -14.47 -9.31
C ASP A 352 8.85 -14.31 -8.00
N ASP A 353 9.84 -13.41 -7.97
CA ASP A 353 10.87 -13.41 -6.92
C ASP A 353 10.72 -12.32 -5.85
N SER A 354 10.08 -11.18 -6.17
CA SER A 354 9.87 -10.12 -5.16
C SER A 354 8.76 -9.12 -5.51
N PRO A 355 7.92 -8.73 -4.54
CA PRO A 355 6.96 -7.65 -4.72
C PRO A 355 7.67 -6.29 -4.75
N GLY A 356 7.21 -5.39 -5.61
CA GLY A 356 7.75 -4.04 -5.71
C GLY A 356 7.40 -3.37 -7.03
N VAL A 357 7.56 -2.04 -7.10
CA VAL A 357 7.17 -1.25 -8.29
C VAL A 357 7.98 -1.65 -9.53
N GLY A 358 9.29 -1.88 -9.39
CA GLY A 358 10.16 -2.29 -10.50
C GLY A 358 9.77 -3.62 -11.13
N PRO A 359 9.77 -4.74 -10.37
CA PRO A 359 9.34 -6.04 -10.90
C PRO A 359 7.88 -6.03 -11.42
N TRP A 360 7.02 -5.23 -10.78
CA TRP A 360 5.64 -5.06 -11.24
C TRP A 360 5.55 -4.32 -12.57
N ALA A 361 6.36 -3.28 -12.79
CA ALA A 361 6.47 -2.62 -14.09
C ALA A 361 6.98 -3.57 -15.18
N GLU A 362 7.98 -4.42 -14.88
CA GLU A 362 8.46 -5.44 -15.82
C GLU A 362 7.37 -6.46 -16.18
N THR A 363 6.50 -6.81 -15.22
CA THR A 363 5.33 -7.67 -15.47
C THR A 363 4.37 -7.02 -16.47
N ILE A 364 4.10 -5.73 -16.31
CA ILE A 364 3.28 -4.94 -17.25
C ILE A 364 3.93 -4.92 -18.64
N LEU A 365 5.24 -4.65 -18.71
CA LEU A 365 5.97 -4.59 -19.97
C LEU A 365 6.00 -5.96 -20.68
N ALA A 366 6.14 -7.07 -19.95
CA ALA A 366 6.06 -8.41 -20.51
C ALA A 366 4.67 -8.70 -21.11
N TRP A 367 3.61 -8.28 -20.42
CA TRP A 367 2.24 -8.40 -20.93
C TRP A 367 2.02 -7.54 -22.20
N LEU A 368 2.50 -6.29 -22.22
CA LEU A 368 2.42 -5.41 -23.39
C LEU A 368 3.13 -6.01 -24.62
N ALA A 369 4.22 -6.76 -24.42
CA ALA A 369 4.93 -7.41 -25.52
C ALA A 369 4.14 -8.57 -26.17
N THR A 370 3.29 -9.25 -25.38
CA THR A 370 2.54 -10.44 -25.82
C THR A 370 1.15 -10.12 -26.34
N ASN A 371 0.52 -9.06 -25.83
CA ASN A 371 -0.87 -8.69 -26.12
C ASN A 371 -1.00 -7.61 -27.20
N ARG A 372 -0.11 -7.65 -28.19
CA ARG A 372 -0.29 -6.85 -29.41
C ARG A 372 -1.55 -7.32 -30.13
N SER A 373 -2.38 -6.36 -30.55
CA SER A 373 -3.38 -6.60 -31.59
C SER A 373 -2.71 -7.28 -32.79
N THR A 374 -3.34 -8.34 -33.27
CA THR A 374 -2.84 -9.24 -34.31
C THR A 374 -2.70 -8.54 -35.67
N SER A 375 -1.63 -7.78 -35.86
CA SER A 375 -0.99 -7.68 -37.17
C SER A 375 -0.23 -9.00 -37.42
N VAL A 376 -0.30 -9.53 -38.63
CA VAL A 376 0.24 -10.85 -39.05
C VAL A 376 1.73 -11.06 -38.67
N HIS A 377 2.47 -9.99 -38.37
CA HIS A 377 3.84 -10.03 -37.85
C HIS A 377 3.96 -10.33 -36.34
N GLY A 378 2.96 -10.04 -35.52
CA GLY A 378 2.97 -10.32 -34.08
C GLY A 378 2.86 -11.81 -33.76
N PHE A 379 2.18 -12.58 -34.60
CA PHE A 379 2.03 -14.03 -34.42
C PHE A 379 3.38 -14.77 -34.54
N LEU A 380 4.26 -14.32 -35.43
CA LEU A 380 5.61 -14.87 -35.58
C LEU A 380 6.53 -14.49 -34.40
N ALA A 381 6.39 -13.28 -33.86
CA ALA A 381 7.15 -12.84 -32.69
C ALA A 381 6.73 -13.58 -31.40
N SER A 382 5.43 -13.82 -31.24
CA SER A 382 4.90 -14.58 -30.10
C SER A 382 5.30 -16.05 -30.15
N LEU A 383 5.37 -16.67 -31.35
CA LEU A 383 5.96 -18.00 -31.52
C LEU A 383 7.45 -18.03 -31.15
N LEU A 384 8.23 -17.04 -31.61
CA LEU A 384 9.67 -16.97 -31.32
C LEU A 384 9.97 -16.77 -29.83
N LEU A 385 9.17 -15.97 -29.12
CA LEU A 385 9.33 -15.78 -27.67
C LEU A 385 8.84 -17.01 -26.87
N ALA A 386 7.77 -17.68 -27.32
CA ALA A 386 7.31 -18.92 -26.72
C ALA A 386 8.29 -20.10 -26.91
N GLU A 387 9.05 -20.13 -28.02
CA GLU A 387 10.11 -21.13 -28.23
C GLU A 387 11.36 -20.84 -27.36
N CYS A 388 11.65 -19.56 -27.07
CA CYS A 388 12.77 -19.17 -26.20
C CYS A 388 12.51 -19.44 -24.71
N ASN A 389 11.25 -19.55 -24.28
CA ASN A 389 10.87 -19.71 -22.87
C ASN A 389 10.43 -21.13 -22.49
N ARG A 390 10.63 -22.14 -23.36
CA ARG A 390 10.42 -23.54 -22.96
C ARG A 390 11.54 -23.98 -22.02
N PRO A 391 11.23 -24.61 -20.86
CA PRO A 391 12.25 -25.27 -20.06
C PRO A 391 12.89 -26.37 -20.91
N ARG A 392 14.24 -26.38 -20.96
CA ARG A 392 15.01 -27.46 -21.59
C ARG A 392 14.66 -28.78 -20.90
N GLN A 393 13.73 -29.54 -21.47
CA GLN A 393 13.55 -30.94 -21.09
C GLN A 393 14.86 -31.67 -21.38
N CYS A 394 15.44 -32.22 -20.31
CA CYS A 394 16.62 -33.07 -20.37
C CYS A 394 16.36 -34.27 -21.28
N CYS A 395 16.91 -34.25 -22.48
CA CYS A 395 17.09 -35.43 -23.30
C CYS A 395 18.20 -36.30 -22.67
N ASN A 396 17.82 -37.31 -21.89
CA ASN A 396 18.71 -38.46 -21.68
C ASN A 396 18.42 -39.48 -22.78
N ALA A 397 19.29 -39.47 -23.79
CA ALA A 397 19.38 -40.49 -24.81
C ALA A 397 19.80 -41.82 -24.19
N ARG A 398 19.19 -42.89 -24.70
CA ARG A 398 19.60 -44.29 -24.55
C ARG A 398 21.09 -44.48 -24.82
N ALA A 399 21.74 -45.23 -23.96
CA ALA A 399 22.91 -46.03 -24.28
C ALA A 399 22.67 -47.47 -23.79
N GLU A 400 22.33 -48.36 -24.72
CA GLU A 400 22.72 -49.78 -24.65
C GLU A 400 24.14 -49.86 -25.24
N PRO A 401 25.05 -50.76 -24.77
CA PRO A 401 24.85 -52.21 -25.01
C PRO A 401 25.52 -53.18 -24.01
N GLN A 402 25.01 -54.42 -23.93
CA GLN A 402 25.66 -55.67 -24.34
C GLN A 402 25.06 -56.90 -23.64
N ARG A 403 24.98 -57.97 -24.43
CA ARG A 403 24.57 -59.33 -24.09
C ARG A 403 25.57 -59.98 -23.15
N GLU A 404 25.08 -60.77 -22.20
CA GLU A 404 25.68 -62.06 -21.84
C GLU A 404 24.56 -63.02 -21.40
N GLU A 405 24.62 -64.23 -21.97
CA GLU A 405 23.80 -65.39 -21.63
C GLU A 405 24.09 -65.88 -20.20
N VAL A 406 23.15 -66.62 -19.62
CA VAL A 406 23.34 -67.98 -19.06
C VAL A 406 22.32 -68.29 -17.93
N ASP A 407 21.57 -69.36 -18.19
CA ASP A 407 20.98 -70.40 -17.34
C ASP A 407 19.92 -70.19 -16.23
N GLU A 408 18.84 -70.94 -16.45
CA GLU A 408 18.27 -71.99 -15.59
C GLU A 408 17.98 -71.73 -14.10
N THR A 409 16.68 -71.81 -13.75
CA THR A 409 16.04 -72.87 -12.93
C THR A 409 14.95 -72.37 -11.96
N SER A 410 13.75 -72.91 -12.17
CA SER A 410 12.87 -73.56 -11.18
C SER A 410 12.11 -72.77 -10.09
N GLY A 411 10.91 -73.27 -9.79
CA GLY A 411 10.13 -73.04 -8.56
C GLY A 411 8.95 -72.08 -8.76
N ARG A 412 7.76 -72.50 -9.21
CA ARG A 412 6.71 -73.30 -8.52
C ARG A 412 6.21 -72.71 -7.19
N ASN A 413 4.87 -72.73 -7.06
CA ASN A 413 4.01 -72.55 -5.89
C ASN A 413 3.62 -71.12 -5.47
N GLU A 414 2.42 -70.82 -4.99
CA GLU A 414 1.12 -71.51 -4.91
C GLU A 414 0.08 -70.45 -4.50
N ARG A 415 -1.20 -70.80 -4.68
CA ARG A 415 -2.39 -70.02 -4.31
C ARG A 415 -2.53 -69.85 -2.78
N LYS A 416 -3.18 -68.77 -2.35
CA LYS A 416 -4.20 -68.68 -1.27
C LYS A 416 -4.74 -67.24 -1.24
N ILE A 417 -5.98 -66.94 -1.61
CA ILE A 417 -7.27 -67.15 -0.90
C ILE A 417 -7.34 -66.45 0.47
N GLY A 418 -8.31 -65.55 0.59
CA GLY A 418 -8.82 -64.88 1.81
C GLY A 418 -8.89 -63.37 1.55
N ASP A 419 -9.98 -62.76 1.07
CA ASP A 419 -11.37 -62.73 1.54
C ASP A 419 -11.51 -62.53 3.06
N LYS A 420 -11.88 -61.30 3.44
CA LYS A 420 -12.81 -60.95 4.53
C LYS A 420 -13.01 -59.43 4.56
N GLY A 421 -14.23 -59.00 4.23
CA GLY A 421 -14.75 -57.68 4.54
C GLY A 421 -15.25 -57.55 5.99
N ASN A 422 -15.44 -56.30 6.41
CA ASN A 422 -16.52 -55.75 7.27
C ASN A 422 -16.11 -54.30 7.64
N THR A 423 -16.77 -53.23 7.20
CA THR A 423 -18.04 -52.63 7.68
C THR A 423 -18.04 -52.10 9.13
N THR A 424 -18.30 -50.78 9.21
CA THR A 424 -19.24 -50.03 10.09
C THR A 424 -18.95 -49.74 11.57
N GLY A 425 -19.23 -48.48 11.95
CA GLY A 425 -19.47 -47.93 13.30
C GLY A 425 -18.92 -46.49 13.37
N THR A 426 -19.65 -45.37 13.22
CA THR A 426 -20.77 -44.72 13.97
C THR A 426 -20.64 -44.64 15.50
N GLY A 427 -20.81 -43.40 16.01
CA GLY A 427 -20.96 -42.98 17.42
C GLY A 427 -19.64 -42.55 18.06
N VAL A 428 -19.45 -41.33 18.60
CA VAL A 428 -20.33 -40.31 19.19
C VAL A 428 -19.77 -38.93 18.88
#